data_AF-A0A961BKF5-F1
#
_entry.id   AF-A0A961BKF5-F1
#
_cell.length_a   1.000
_cell.length_b   1.000
_cell.length_c   1.000
_cell.angle_alpha   90.00
_cell.angle_beta   90.00
_cell.angle_gamma   90.00
#
_symmetry.space_group_name_H-M   'P 1'
#
loop_
_entity.id
_entity.type
_entity.pdbx_description
1 polymer ?
#
loop_
_entity_poly.entity_id
_entity_poly.type
_entity_poly.pdbx_seq_one_letter_code
_entity_poly.pdbx_strand_id
1 'polypeptide(L)'
;MNPVQPPPVPSHQLESSSQNVVPMLAASGISMGSVLAMTLEDLESAVANGARFVRFPYCFSVIILSFRRAFVHYLPPGVSGGGPAWAAAAISGTVGWWGFPWGIIFSIGSLFTNALGGSDITRDIMTSLTTPQRAGQLLAMRPPVKAGLGLWSLRAFLLLIVLIPLLVLGYGVVTDPGGR
;
A
#
# COMPACT_ATOMS: atom_id res chain seq x y z
N MET A 1 11.99 2.64 37.99
CA MET A 1 11.34 3.54 37.01
C MET A 1 9.84 3.34 37.17
N ASN A 2 9.12 4.36 37.64
CA ASN A 2 7.68 4.28 37.87
C ASN A 2 6.97 4.43 36.50
N PRO A 3 6.06 3.54 36.09
CA PRO A 3 5.31 3.72 34.85
C PRO A 3 4.46 4.99 34.97
N VAL A 4 4.64 5.91 34.04
CA VAL A 4 3.84 7.13 33.94
C VAL A 4 2.40 6.71 33.66
N GLN A 5 1.53 6.80 34.67
CA GLN A 5 0.10 6.59 34.48
C GLN A 5 -0.44 7.68 33.54
N PRO A 6 -1.16 7.31 32.47
CA PRO A 6 -1.80 8.29 31.62
C PRO A 6 -2.85 9.09 32.42
N PRO A 7 -3.03 10.39 32.12
CA PRO A 7 -3.99 11.23 32.81
C PRO A 7 -5.42 10.68 32.69
N PRO A 8 -6.26 10.85 33.72
CA PRO A 8 -7.64 10.39 33.70
C PRO A 8 -8.43 11.08 32.58
N VAL A 9 -9.04 10.28 31.70
CA VAL A 9 -9.82 10.76 30.56
C VAL A 9 -11.11 11.41 31.08
N PRO A 10 -11.44 12.66 30.69
CA PRO A 10 -12.69 13.33 31.08
C PRO A 10 -13.92 12.59 30.57
N SER A 11 -14.94 12.42 31.42
CA SER A 11 -16.16 11.66 31.14
C SER A 11 -16.96 12.12 29.91
N HIS A 12 -16.81 13.36 29.48
CA HIS A 12 -17.43 13.88 28.25
C HIS A 12 -16.81 13.34 26.95
N GLN A 13 -15.61 12.71 27.01
CA GLN A 13 -15.01 12.07 25.82
C GLN A 13 -15.60 10.69 25.53
N LEU A 14 -16.18 10.00 26.52
CA LEU A 14 -16.79 8.67 26.36
C LEU A 14 -18.00 8.68 25.43
N GLU A 15 -18.77 9.78 25.38
CA GLU A 15 -19.89 9.92 24.43
C GLU A 15 -19.41 10.20 22.99
N SER A 16 -18.24 10.83 22.82
CA SER A 16 -17.65 11.06 21.49
C SER A 16 -16.99 9.83 20.88
N SER A 17 -16.51 8.90 21.72
CA SER A 17 -15.90 7.62 21.30
C SER A 17 -16.87 6.68 20.57
N SER A 18 -18.18 6.91 20.70
CA SER A 18 -19.24 6.16 20.01
C SER A 18 -19.52 6.65 18.60
N GLN A 19 -18.78 7.65 18.09
CA GLN A 19 -18.94 8.10 16.71
C GLN A 19 -18.49 7.02 15.74
N ASN A 20 -19.48 6.41 15.12
CA ASN A 20 -19.32 5.45 14.04
C ASN A 20 -18.52 6.12 12.91
N VAL A 21 -17.26 5.69 12.71
CA VAL A 21 -16.34 6.27 11.72
C VAL A 21 -16.61 5.77 10.28
N VAL A 22 -17.53 4.82 10.13
CA VAL A 22 -17.96 4.20 8.87
C VAL A 22 -18.31 5.22 7.77
N PRO A 23 -19.16 6.25 7.98
CA PRO A 23 -19.47 7.22 6.92
C PRO A 23 -18.24 8.04 6.47
N MET A 24 -17.29 8.31 7.38
CA MET A 24 -16.08 9.09 7.06
C MET A 24 -15.02 8.24 6.34
N LEU A 25 -14.89 6.96 6.71
CA LEU A 25 -14.02 5.97 6.06
C LEU A 25 -14.55 5.56 4.67
N ALA A 26 -15.88 5.49 4.51
CA ALA A 26 -16.53 5.27 3.23
C ALA A 26 -16.30 6.45 2.27
N ALA A 27 -16.37 7.69 2.78
CA ALA A 27 -16.05 8.90 2.00
C ALA A 27 -14.58 8.96 1.55
N SER A 28 -13.66 8.26 2.24
CA SER A 28 -12.24 8.14 1.87
C SER A 28 -11.93 6.98 0.91
N GLY A 29 -12.95 6.23 0.45
CA GLY A 29 -12.80 5.18 -0.56
C GLY A 29 -12.20 3.87 -0.05
N ILE A 30 -12.29 3.61 1.25
CA ILE A 30 -11.79 2.39 1.88
C ILE A 30 -12.83 1.26 1.67
N SER A 31 -12.37 0.08 1.23
CA SER A 31 -13.25 -1.08 0.99
C SER A 31 -14.09 -1.42 2.22
N MET A 32 -15.41 -1.32 2.07
CA MET A 32 -16.41 -1.44 3.14
C MET A 32 -16.32 -2.76 3.93
N GLY A 33 -15.82 -3.86 3.34
CA GLY A 33 -15.89 -5.19 3.97
C GLY A 33 -15.17 -5.35 5.32
N SER A 34 -14.19 -4.51 5.66
CA SER A 34 -13.36 -4.69 6.88
C SER A 34 -13.56 -3.65 7.98
N VAL A 35 -14.33 -2.58 7.73
CA VAL A 35 -14.42 -1.41 8.64
C VAL A 35 -15.84 -1.13 9.13
N LEU A 36 -16.81 -1.95 8.73
CA LEU A 36 -18.25 -1.72 8.91
C LEU A 36 -18.75 -1.67 10.38
N ALA A 37 -17.89 -1.91 11.37
CA ALA A 37 -18.27 -1.86 12.79
C ALA A 37 -17.13 -1.40 13.74
N MET A 38 -16.06 -0.76 13.24
CA MET A 38 -14.97 -0.32 14.12
C MET A 38 -15.26 1.07 14.68
N THR A 39 -15.14 1.22 16.00
CA THR A 39 -15.09 2.53 16.65
C THR A 39 -13.74 3.21 16.39
N LEU A 40 -13.63 4.51 16.70
CA LEU A 40 -12.35 5.22 16.61
C LEU A 40 -11.29 4.58 17.53
N GLU A 41 -11.69 4.11 18.71
CA GLU A 41 -10.79 3.44 19.68
C GLU A 41 -10.31 2.07 19.18
N ASP A 42 -11.20 1.29 18.55
CA ASP A 42 -10.83 0.03 17.90
C ASP A 42 -9.83 0.28 16.76
N LEU A 43 -10.00 1.37 16.02
CA LEU A 43 -9.10 1.73 14.93
C LEU A 43 -7.75 2.21 15.45
N GLU A 44 -7.73 3.09 16.46
CA GLU A 44 -6.49 3.57 17.09
C GLU A 44 -5.69 2.40 17.67
N SER A 45 -6.36 1.49 18.39
CA SER A 45 -5.72 0.30 18.94
C SER A 45 -5.23 -0.65 17.84
N ALA A 46 -5.99 -0.85 16.76
CA ALA A 46 -5.55 -1.64 15.62
C ALA A 46 -4.30 -1.03 14.95
N VAL A 47 -4.26 0.29 14.75
CA VAL A 47 -3.09 1.00 14.18
C VAL A 47 -1.88 0.89 15.10
N ALA A 48 -2.07 1.07 16.42
CA ALA A 48 -1.02 0.87 17.41
C ALA A 48 -0.46 -0.57 17.36
N ASN A 49 -1.32 -1.56 17.12
CA ASN A 49 -0.95 -2.96 16.95
C ASN A 49 -0.32 -3.30 15.58
N GLY A 50 -0.22 -2.35 14.65
CA GLY A 50 0.40 -2.56 13.34
C GLY A 50 -0.54 -2.58 12.13
N ALA A 51 -1.82 -2.26 12.31
CA ALA A 51 -2.73 -2.05 11.20
C ALA A 51 -2.33 -0.81 10.38
N ARG A 52 -2.64 -0.83 9.09
CA ARG A 52 -2.26 0.26 8.18
C ARG A 52 -3.23 0.40 7.02
N PHE A 53 -3.28 1.61 6.49
CA PHE A 53 -3.95 1.91 5.25
C PHE A 53 -2.93 2.11 4.16
N VAL A 54 -3.01 1.29 3.11
CA VAL A 54 -2.05 1.29 2.02
C VAL A 54 -2.77 1.57 0.71
N ARG A 55 -2.22 2.50 -0.07
CA ARG A 55 -2.62 2.69 -1.47
C ARG A 55 -1.73 1.86 -2.39
N PHE A 56 -2.36 1.11 -3.28
CA PHE A 56 -1.69 0.37 -4.36
C PHE A 56 -2.01 1.06 -5.68
N PRO A 57 -1.11 1.91 -6.22
CA PRO A 57 -1.33 2.57 -7.50
C PRO A 57 -1.43 1.53 -8.62
N TYR A 58 -2.37 1.72 -9.53
CA TYR A 58 -2.46 0.98 -10.78
C TYR A 58 -2.63 1.94 -11.96
N CYS A 59 -2.10 1.52 -13.09
CA CYS A 59 -2.15 2.27 -14.34
C CYS A 59 -2.97 1.49 -15.35
N PHE A 60 -3.80 2.20 -16.11
CA PHE A 60 -4.43 1.65 -17.30
C PHE A 60 -4.37 2.71 -18.40
N SER A 61 -4.10 2.27 -19.62
CA SER A 61 -3.97 3.16 -20.77
C SER A 61 -5.00 2.79 -21.83
N VAL A 62 -5.61 3.79 -22.44
CA VAL A 62 -6.50 3.66 -23.59
C VAL A 62 -5.85 4.38 -24.77
N ILE A 63 -5.10 3.63 -25.57
CA ILE A 63 -4.40 4.06 -26.79
C ILE A 63 -3.37 5.18 -26.55
N ILE A 64 -3.84 6.41 -26.29
CA ILE A 64 -3.03 7.62 -26.13
C ILE A 64 -3.15 8.23 -24.73
N LEU A 65 -4.19 7.85 -23.97
CA LEU A 65 -4.46 8.40 -22.63
C LEU A 65 -4.09 7.37 -21.56
N SER A 66 -3.27 7.79 -20.60
CA SER A 66 -2.91 6.98 -19.44
C SER A 66 -3.56 7.55 -18.18
N PHE A 67 -4.29 6.70 -17.46
CA PHE A 67 -4.93 7.05 -16.20
C PHE A 67 -4.23 6.32 -15.05
N ARG A 68 -3.95 7.06 -13.97
CA ARG A 68 -3.41 6.52 -12.72
C ARG A 68 -4.47 6.54 -11.64
N ARG A 69 -4.82 5.37 -11.14
CA ARG A 69 -5.71 5.21 -9.98
C ARG A 69 -4.98 4.47 -8.88
N ALA A 70 -5.59 4.35 -7.71
CA ALA A 70 -5.05 3.56 -6.61
C ALA A 70 -6.18 2.88 -5.86
N PHE A 71 -5.96 1.63 -5.49
CA PHE A 71 -6.82 0.94 -4.53
C PHE A 71 -6.37 1.28 -3.12
N VAL A 72 -7.29 1.70 -2.27
CA VAL A 72 -7.03 1.92 -0.85
C VAL A 72 -7.51 0.68 -0.09
N HIS A 73 -6.58 -0.01 0.55
CA HIS A 73 -6.87 -1.19 1.36
C HIS A 73 -6.48 -0.96 2.81
N TYR A 74 -7.38 -1.36 3.71
CA TYR A 74 -7.05 -1.57 5.11
C TYR A 74 -6.35 -2.92 5.25
N LEU A 75 -5.15 -2.92 5.83
CA LEU A 75 -4.38 -4.11 6.13
C LEU A 75 -4.36 -4.32 7.64
N PRO A 76 -4.93 -5.43 8.14
CA PRO A 76 -4.88 -5.77 9.55
C PRO A 76 -3.43 -5.99 10.05
N PRO A 77 -3.22 -5.97 11.38
CA PRO A 77 -1.92 -6.27 11.98
C PRO A 77 -1.35 -7.60 11.50
N GLY A 78 -0.06 -7.63 11.14
CA GLY A 78 0.63 -8.84 10.70
C GLY A 78 0.31 -9.29 9.26
N VAL A 79 -0.68 -8.68 8.59
CA VAL A 79 -1.04 -9.03 7.20
C VAL A 79 -0.11 -8.31 6.21
N SER A 80 0.40 -9.05 5.24
CA SER A 80 1.22 -8.52 4.16
C SER A 80 0.38 -7.98 3.01
N GLY A 81 0.85 -6.91 2.35
CA GLY A 81 0.16 -6.29 1.21
C GLY A 81 0.34 -7.00 -0.13
N GLY A 82 0.80 -8.26 -0.12
CA GLY A 82 1.18 -8.99 -1.35
C GLY A 82 0.04 -9.18 -2.34
N GLY A 83 -1.14 -9.62 -1.87
CA GLY A 83 -2.30 -9.85 -2.75
C GLY A 83 -2.76 -8.58 -3.49
N PRO A 84 -3.06 -7.47 -2.76
CA PRO A 84 -3.44 -6.21 -3.39
C PRO A 84 -2.36 -5.64 -4.31
N ALA A 85 -1.08 -5.77 -3.94
CA ALA A 85 0.03 -5.34 -4.78
C ALA A 85 0.09 -6.09 -6.10
N TRP A 86 -0.14 -7.41 -6.10
CA TRP A 86 -0.20 -8.24 -7.30
C TRP A 86 -1.37 -7.87 -8.20
N ALA A 87 -2.56 -7.65 -7.64
CA ALA A 87 -3.72 -7.23 -8.42
C ALA A 87 -3.46 -5.90 -9.15
N ALA A 88 -2.90 -4.90 -8.44
CA ALA A 88 -2.56 -3.62 -9.03
C ALA A 88 -1.41 -3.73 -10.08
N ALA A 89 -0.42 -4.59 -9.82
CA ALA A 89 0.67 -4.87 -10.75
C ALA A 89 0.19 -5.57 -12.02
N ALA A 90 -0.70 -6.55 -11.90
CA ALA A 90 -1.28 -7.26 -13.05
C ALA A 90 -2.05 -6.31 -13.97
N ILE A 91 -2.88 -5.41 -13.42
CA ILE A 91 -3.59 -4.40 -14.21
C ILE A 91 -2.60 -3.47 -14.91
N SER A 92 -1.59 -2.99 -14.18
CA SER A 92 -0.58 -2.08 -14.72
C SER A 92 0.28 -2.71 -15.83
N GLY A 93 0.59 -4.01 -15.71
CA GLY A 93 1.36 -4.76 -16.70
C GLY A 93 0.56 -5.18 -17.94
N THR A 94 -0.74 -5.47 -17.78
CA THR A 94 -1.58 -5.97 -18.89
C THR A 94 -2.31 -4.86 -19.65
N VAL A 95 -2.70 -3.79 -18.96
CA VAL A 95 -3.52 -2.70 -19.54
C VAL A 95 -2.76 -1.37 -19.57
N GLY A 96 -1.81 -1.16 -18.67
CA GLY A 96 -1.06 0.10 -18.60
C GLY A 96 -0.03 0.28 -19.72
N TRP A 97 0.58 -0.81 -20.21
CA TRP A 97 1.64 -0.78 -21.22
C TRP A 97 1.20 -0.35 -22.63
N TRP A 98 -0.10 -0.35 -22.93
CA TRP A 98 -0.64 -0.01 -24.25
C TRP A 98 -0.62 1.50 -24.56
N GLY A 99 -0.27 2.35 -23.57
CA GLY A 99 -0.14 3.79 -23.76
C GLY A 99 1.25 4.16 -24.25
N PHE A 100 1.40 4.49 -25.53
CA PHE A 100 2.68 4.90 -26.10
C PHE A 100 2.82 6.42 -26.03
N PRO A 101 3.89 7.02 -25.47
CA PRO A 101 5.01 6.44 -24.70
C PRO A 101 4.82 6.47 -23.16
N TRP A 102 3.87 7.27 -22.65
CA TRP A 102 3.75 7.57 -21.21
C TRP A 102 3.27 6.38 -20.36
N GLY A 103 2.55 5.44 -20.96
CA GLY A 103 2.00 4.26 -20.28
C GLY A 103 3.10 3.36 -19.72
N ILE A 104 4.20 3.15 -20.46
CA ILE A 104 5.33 2.34 -20.00
C ILE A 104 5.98 2.95 -18.75
N ILE A 105 6.23 4.26 -18.75
CA ILE A 105 6.86 4.98 -17.63
C ILE A 105 5.97 4.89 -16.38
N PHE A 106 4.67 5.15 -16.53
CA PHE A 106 3.74 5.11 -15.41
C PHE A 106 3.51 3.70 -14.89
N SER A 107 3.41 2.70 -15.77
CA SER A 107 3.31 1.30 -15.38
C SER A 107 4.55 0.83 -14.61
N ILE A 108 5.76 1.17 -15.06
CA ILE A 108 6.98 0.82 -14.31
C ILE A 108 6.95 1.46 -12.92
N GLY A 109 6.62 2.75 -12.83
CA GLY A 109 6.51 3.46 -11.55
C GLY A 109 5.47 2.84 -10.60
N SER A 110 4.31 2.43 -11.11
CA SER A 110 3.30 1.76 -10.29
C SER A 110 3.74 0.37 -9.84
N LEU A 111 4.38 -0.42 -10.72
CA LEU A 111 4.95 -1.73 -10.38
C LEU A 111 6.01 -1.63 -9.29
N PHE A 112 6.96 -0.68 -9.39
CA PHE A 112 7.97 -0.45 -8.35
C PHE A 112 7.34 -0.05 -7.02
N THR A 113 6.38 0.89 -7.03
CA THR A 113 5.68 1.33 -5.81
C THR A 113 4.94 0.16 -5.16
N ASN A 114 4.28 -0.70 -5.95
CA ASN A 114 3.60 -1.89 -5.45
C ASN A 114 4.58 -2.93 -4.90
N ALA A 115 5.75 -3.12 -5.53
CA ALA A 115 6.79 -4.03 -5.05
C ALA A 115 7.48 -3.56 -3.76
N LEU A 116 7.51 -2.25 -3.51
CA LEU A 116 7.93 -1.68 -2.22
C LEU A 116 6.89 -1.88 -1.12
N GLY A 117 5.66 -2.27 -1.47
CA GLY A 117 4.59 -2.53 -0.51
C GLY A 117 3.42 -1.55 -0.58
N GLY A 118 3.39 -0.68 -1.61
CA GLY A 118 2.42 0.41 -1.74
C GLY A 118 2.85 1.65 -0.95
N SER A 119 2.04 2.71 -1.02
CA SER A 119 2.28 3.91 -0.20
C SER A 119 1.41 3.85 1.05
N ASP A 120 2.05 4.00 2.22
CA ASP A 120 1.35 4.04 3.50
C ASP A 120 0.70 5.42 3.68
N ILE A 121 -0.63 5.44 3.75
CA ILE A 121 -1.44 6.65 3.95
C ILE A 121 -2.11 6.66 5.32
N THR A 122 -1.66 5.80 6.24
CA THR A 122 -2.21 5.69 7.60
C THR A 122 -2.15 7.03 8.32
N ARG A 123 -1.08 7.80 8.14
CA ARG A 123 -0.94 9.13 8.75
C ARG A 123 -2.02 10.09 8.28
N ASP A 124 -2.29 10.15 6.99
CA ASP A 124 -3.25 11.08 6.41
C ASP A 124 -4.68 10.76 6.86
N ILE A 125 -5.01 9.46 6.90
CA ILE A 125 -6.30 8.99 7.39
C ILE A 125 -6.43 9.27 8.89
N MET A 126 -5.44 8.89 9.71
CA MET A 126 -5.51 9.15 11.15
C MET A 126 -5.56 10.64 11.47
N THR A 127 -4.84 11.49 10.73
CA THR A 127 -4.90 12.95 10.92
C THR A 127 -6.26 13.54 10.52
N SER A 128 -7.00 12.87 9.63
CA SER A 128 -8.37 13.27 9.26
C SER A 128 -9.41 12.82 10.29
N LEU A 129 -9.12 11.76 11.06
CA LEU A 129 -10.02 11.20 12.08
C LEU A 129 -9.71 11.71 13.50
N THR A 130 -8.46 12.08 13.78
CA THR A 130 -7.97 12.49 15.12
C THR A 130 -6.95 13.63 15.00
N THR A 131 -6.49 14.12 16.13
CA THR A 131 -5.50 15.20 16.22
C THR A 131 -4.12 14.74 15.70
N PRO A 132 -3.37 15.56 14.92
CA PRO A 132 -2.09 15.17 14.31
C PRO A 132 -1.05 14.61 15.29
N GLN A 133 -1.04 15.13 16.53
CA GLN A 133 -0.14 14.70 17.60
C GLN A 133 -0.45 13.25 18.04
N ARG A 134 -1.74 12.91 18.16
CA ARG A 134 -2.20 11.55 18.52
C ARG A 134 -1.90 10.55 17.42
N ALA A 135 -2.14 10.95 16.16
CA ALA A 135 -1.72 10.15 14.99
C ALA A 135 -0.21 9.89 14.98
N GLY A 136 0.61 10.90 15.31
CA GLY A 136 2.06 10.76 15.43
C GLY A 136 2.50 9.77 16.53
N GLN A 137 1.85 9.83 17.69
CA GLN A 137 2.12 8.90 18.80
C GLN A 137 1.76 7.45 18.44
N LEU A 138 0.58 7.23 17.83
CA LEU A 138 0.16 5.90 17.39
C LEU A 138 1.10 5.31 16.34
N LEU A 139 1.59 6.14 15.42
CA LEU A 139 2.57 5.72 14.41
C LEU A 139 3.95 5.43 15.01
N ALA A 140 4.34 6.12 16.08
CA ALA A 140 5.62 5.88 16.76
C ALA A 140 5.64 4.54 17.52
N MET A 141 4.49 4.08 18.01
CA MET A 141 4.36 2.78 18.71
C MET A 141 4.26 1.59 17.76
N ARG A 142 4.09 1.85 16.45
CA ARG A 142 3.80 0.83 15.46
C ARG A 142 5.01 -0.10 15.22
N PRO A 143 4.83 -1.44 15.25
CA PRO A 143 5.89 -2.38 14.92
C PRO A 143 6.30 -2.35 13.44
N PRO A 144 7.57 -2.64 13.09
CA PRO A 144 8.03 -2.64 11.71
C PRO A 144 7.35 -3.73 10.89
N VAL A 145 7.00 -3.39 9.64
CA VAL A 145 6.28 -4.30 8.73
C VAL A 145 7.25 -5.32 8.14
N LYS A 146 6.89 -6.60 8.24
CA LYS A 146 7.59 -7.68 7.52
C LYS A 146 7.02 -7.82 6.11
N ALA A 147 7.89 -7.83 5.10
CA ALA A 147 7.50 -8.16 3.73
C ALA A 147 7.08 -9.63 3.68
N GLY A 148 5.80 -9.88 3.42
CA GLY A 148 5.29 -11.23 3.25
C GLY A 148 5.69 -11.86 1.91
N LEU A 149 5.40 -13.15 1.77
CA LEU A 149 5.75 -13.95 0.60
C LEU A 149 5.28 -13.32 -0.73
N GLY A 150 4.06 -12.77 -0.76
CA GLY A 150 3.51 -12.14 -1.98
C GLY A 150 4.26 -10.87 -2.40
N LEU A 151 4.86 -10.13 -1.47
CA LEU A 151 5.69 -8.98 -1.80
C LEU A 151 7.05 -9.43 -2.35
N TRP A 152 7.63 -10.47 -1.75
CA TRP A 152 8.87 -11.07 -2.22
C TRP A 152 8.75 -11.69 -3.60
N SER A 153 7.62 -12.37 -3.89
CA SER A 153 7.37 -12.92 -5.22
C SER A 153 7.21 -11.81 -6.27
N LEU A 154 6.56 -10.70 -5.94
CA LEU A 154 6.45 -9.55 -6.85
C LEU A 154 7.82 -8.94 -7.15
N ARG A 155 8.69 -8.81 -6.13
CA ARG A 155 10.08 -8.35 -6.30
C ARG A 155 10.89 -9.31 -7.18
N ALA A 156 10.80 -10.61 -6.92
CA ALA A 156 11.50 -11.63 -7.71
C ALA A 156 11.03 -11.61 -9.18
N PHE A 157 9.73 -11.44 -9.41
CA PHE A 157 9.16 -11.32 -10.74
C PHE A 157 9.69 -10.09 -11.50
N LEU A 158 9.76 -8.93 -10.84
CA LEU A 158 10.36 -7.73 -11.44
C LEU A 158 11.84 -7.91 -11.79
N LEU A 159 12.60 -8.58 -10.94
CA LEU A 159 14.00 -8.89 -11.22
C LEU A 159 14.13 -9.83 -12.41
N LEU A 160 13.28 -10.86 -12.52
CA LEU A 160 13.28 -11.79 -13.64
C LEU A 160 12.96 -11.11 -14.97
N ILE A 161 12.01 -10.16 -14.99
CA ILE A 161 11.68 -9.37 -16.19
C ILE A 161 12.92 -8.64 -16.76
N VAL A 162 13.86 -8.22 -15.92
CA VAL A 162 15.09 -7.53 -16.34
C VAL A 162 16.22 -8.52 -16.61
N LEU A 163 16.36 -9.53 -15.75
CA LEU A 163 17.46 -10.48 -15.80
C LEU A 163 17.36 -11.42 -17.01
N ILE A 164 16.16 -11.88 -17.37
CA ILE A 164 15.97 -12.83 -18.49
C ILE A 164 16.40 -12.22 -19.83
N PRO A 165 15.95 -11.01 -20.24
CA PRO A 165 16.42 -10.39 -21.47
C PRO A 165 17.92 -10.13 -21.47
N LEU A 166 18.49 -9.70 -20.33
CA LEU A 166 19.91 -9.41 -20.19
C LEU A 166 20.74 -10.70 -20.34
N LEU A 167 20.28 -11.80 -19.76
CA LEU A 167 20.85 -13.13 -19.93
C LEU A 167 20.78 -13.56 -21.39
N VAL A 168 19.61 -13.48 -22.05
CA VAL A 168 19.45 -13.86 -23.46
C VAL A 168 20.38 -13.04 -24.38
N LEU A 169 20.48 -11.73 -24.16
CA LEU A 169 21.39 -10.86 -24.91
C LEU A 169 22.86 -11.21 -24.65
N GLY A 170 23.24 -11.44 -23.39
CA GLY A 170 24.60 -11.83 -23.01
C GLY A 170 25.01 -13.19 -23.57
N TYR A 171 24.12 -14.18 -23.51
CA TYR A 171 24.35 -15.49 -24.13
C TYR A 171 24.46 -15.40 -25.65
N GLY A 172 23.60 -14.60 -26.30
CA GLY A 172 23.68 -14.36 -27.75
C GLY A 172 25.02 -13.77 -28.19
N VAL A 173 25.56 -12.82 -27.42
CA VAL A 173 26.89 -12.21 -27.67
C VAL A 173 28.02 -13.21 -27.45
N VAL A 174 27.92 -14.10 -26.45
CA VAL A 174 28.97 -15.09 -26.14
C VAL A 174 28.99 -16.24 -27.14
N THR A 175 27.84 -16.63 -27.69
CA THR A 175 27.72 -17.76 -28.64
C THR A 175 27.94 -17.39 -30.11
N ASP A 176 28.24 -16.13 -30.42
CA ASP A 176 28.66 -15.70 -31.76
C ASP A 176 30.20 -15.48 -31.80
N PRO A 177 31.00 -16.54 -31.95
CA PRO A 177 32.45 -16.41 -32.13
C PRO A 177 32.86 -15.97 -33.55
N GLY A 178 31.89 -15.68 -34.44
CA GLY A 178 32.11 -15.43 -35.85
C GLY A 178 31.30 -14.24 -36.33
N GLY A 179 31.65 -13.04 -35.83
CA GLY A 179 31.13 -11.78 -36.34
C GLY A 179 31.18 -11.74 -37.86
N ARG A 180 30.00 -11.55 -38.47
CA ARG A 180 29.89 -11.15 -39.88
C ARG A 180 30.41 -9.73 -40.07
#